data_AF-A0A947SAG8-F1
#
_entry.id   AF-A0A947SAG8-F1
#
_cell.length_a   1.000
_cell.length_b   1.000
_cell.length_c   1.000
_cell.angle_alpha   90.00
_cell.angle_beta   90.00
_cell.angle_gamma   90.00
#
_symmetry.space_group_name_H-M   'P 1'
#
loop_
_entity.id
_entity.type
_entity.pdbx_description
1 polymer ?
#
loop_
_entity_poly.entity_id
_entity_poly.type
_entity_poly.pdbx_seq_one_letter_code
_entity_poly.pdbx_strand_id
1 'polypeptide(L)' 'MDEGLIKTSEEINIMREGGKILAGILQEIKKNIRPGLDVWKLEELFLKLCEENSVFPGCKA' A
#
# COMPACT_ATOMS: atom_id res chain seq x y z
N MET A 1 -27.05 -19.03 -5.64
CA MET A 1 -25.73 -18.88 -5.03
C MET A 1 -25.01 -17.92 -5.94
N ASP A 2 -24.64 -16.73 -5.46
CA ASP A 2 -23.76 -15.87 -6.23
C ASP A 2 -22.48 -16.68 -6.46
N GLU A 3 -22.22 -17.06 -7.71
CA GLU A 3 -20.96 -17.66 -8.09
C GLU A 3 -19.89 -16.63 -7.70
N GLY A 4 -19.21 -16.89 -6.58
CA GLY A 4 -18.23 -15.97 -6.04
C GLY A 4 -17.24 -15.58 -7.14
N LEU A 5 -16.87 -14.31 -7.20
CA LEU A 5 -15.97 -13.79 -8.23
C LEU A 5 -14.60 -14.49 -8.12
N ILE A 6 -14.38 -15.55 -8.90
CA ILE A 6 -13.09 -16.24 -8.98
C ILE A 6 -12.17 -15.39 -9.84
N LYS A 7 -11.09 -14.91 -9.23
CA LYS A 7 -10.08 -14.09 -9.91
C LYS A 7 -9.36 -14.88 -10.99
N THR A 8 -9.08 -14.24 -12.12
CA THR A 8 -8.23 -14.80 -13.16
C THR A 8 -6.79 -14.88 -12.65
N SER A 9 -5.96 -15.71 -13.28
CA SER A 9 -4.53 -15.78 -12.98
C SER A 9 -3.83 -14.43 -13.10
N GLU A 10 -4.26 -13.59 -14.04
CA GLU A 10 -3.74 -12.24 -14.23
C GLU A 10 -4.09 -11.34 -13.04
N GLU A 11 -5.35 -11.31 -12.63
CA GLU A 11 -5.77 -10.52 -11.46
C GLU A 11 -5.05 -10.98 -10.19
N ILE A 12 -4.87 -12.29 -10.01
CA ILE A 12 -4.11 -12.84 -8.87
C ILE A 12 -2.66 -12.36 -8.90
N ASN A 13 -2.02 -12.31 -10.07
CA ASN A 13 -0.65 -11.82 -10.19
C ASN A 13 -0.56 -10.33 -9.88
N ILE A 14 -1.49 -9.52 -10.36
CA ILE A 14 -1.58 -8.08 -10.02
C ILE A 14 -1.73 -7.90 -8.50
N MET A 15 -2.60 -8.69 -7.86
CA MET A 15 -2.79 -8.65 -6.40
C MET A 15 -1.50 -9.01 -5.65
N ARG A 16 -0.73 -10.00 -6.13
CA ARG A 16 0.54 -10.38 -5.50
C ARG A 16 1.58 -9.26 -5.59
N GLU A 17 1.74 -8.65 -6.76
CA GLU A 17 2.69 -7.54 -6.93
C GLU A 17 2.26 -6.32 -6.11
N GLY A 18 0.97 -5.97 -6.13
CA GLY A 18 0.43 -4.90 -5.28
C GLY A 18 0.64 -5.17 -3.79
N GLY A 19 0.46 -6.42 -3.35
CA GLY A 19 0.72 -6.83 -1.96
C GLY A 19 2.19 -6.69 -1.55
N LYS A 20 3.14 -7.01 -2.43
CA LYS A 20 4.59 -6.82 -2.16
C LYS A 20 4.93 -5.34 -1.99
N ILE A 21 4.41 -4.48 -2.87
CA ILE A 21 4.62 -3.03 -2.80
C ILE A 21 4.05 -2.48 -1.50
N LEU A 22 2.78 -2.82 -1.19
CA LEU A 22 2.12 -2.40 0.04
C LEU A 22 2.91 -2.82 1.28
N ALA A 23 3.39 -4.07 1.33
CA ALA A 23 4.21 -4.55 2.43
C ALA A 23 5.52 -3.75 2.58
N GLY A 24 6.18 -3.41 1.46
CA GLY A 24 7.37 -2.56 1.46
C GLY A 24 7.11 -1.18 2.04
N ILE A 25 6.04 -0.51 1.61
CA ILE A 25 5.64 0.81 2.11
C ILE A 25 5.38 0.76 3.62
N LEU A 26 4.63 -0.23 4.10
CA LEU A 26 4.32 -0.37 5.53
C LEU A 26 5.57 -0.63 6.37
N GLN A 27 6.54 -1.40 5.87
CA GLN A 27 7.82 -1.60 6.57
C GLN A 27 8.62 -0.30 6.68
N GLU A 28 8.60 0.54 5.64
CA GLU A 28 9.32 1.81 5.66
C GLU A 28 8.69 2.82 6.61
N ILE A 29 7.35 2.93 6.61
CA ILE A 29 6.61 3.75 7.57
C ILE A 29 6.92 3.29 9.01
N LYS A 30 6.91 1.98 9.27
CA LYS A 30 7.19 1.42 10.59
C LYS A 30 8.54 1.86 11.16
N LYS A 31 9.59 1.94 10.33
CA LYS A 31 10.94 2.38 10.76
C LYS A 31 10.97 3.83 11.26
N ASN A 32 10.03 4.65 10.81
CA ASN A 32 10.00 6.08 11.11
C ASN A 32 9.15 6.41 12.36
N ILE A 33 8.39 5.45 12.89
CA ILE A 33 7.53 5.65 14.07
C ILE A 33 8.39 5.81 15.32
N ARG A 34 8.19 6.94 16.03
CA ARG A 34 8.86 7.24 17.30
C ARG A 34 8.00 8.16 18.19
N PRO A 35 8.18 8.16 19.52
CA PRO A 35 7.46 9.07 20.41
C PRO A 35 7.65 10.54 20.02
N GLY A 36 6.58 11.33 20.10
CA GLY A 36 6.58 12.76 19.75
C GLY A 36 6.67 13.05 18.24
N LEU A 37 6.56 12.03 17.38
CA LEU A 37 6.44 12.21 15.94
C LEU A 37 5.08 12.82 15.59
N ASP A 38 5.11 13.77 14.67
CA ASP A 38 3.91 14.26 13.99
C ASP A 38 3.45 13.24 12.95
N VAL A 39 2.22 12.74 13.11
CA VAL A 39 1.61 11.75 12.23
C VAL A 39 1.53 12.25 10.78
N TRP A 40 1.43 13.57 10.57
CA TRP A 40 1.42 14.14 9.23
C TRP A 40 2.70 13.86 8.46
N LYS A 41 3.85 13.75 9.14
CA LYS A 41 5.12 13.36 8.48
C LYS A 41 5.11 11.92 7.96
N LEU A 42 4.35 11.02 8.62
CA LEU A 42 4.16 9.66 8.12
C LEU A 42 3.23 9.64 6.91
N GLU A 43 2.22 10.52 6.88
CA GLU A 43 1.34 10.69 5.72
C GLU A 43 2.10 11.22 4.50
N GLU A 44 2.94 12.24 4.67
CA GLU A 44 3.80 12.77 3.60
C GLU A 44 4.76 11.69 3.07
N LEU A 45 5.37 10.91 3.98
CA LEU A 45 6.21 9.78 3.61
C LEU A 45 5.41 8.70 2.85
N PHE A 46 4.20 8.38 3.30
CA PHE A 46 3.32 7.42 2.65
C PHE A 46 2.99 7.83 1.21
N LEU A 47 2.57 9.08 1.01
CA LEU A 47 2.23 9.61 -0.32
C LEU A 47 3.45 9.61 -1.25
N LYS A 48 4.61 10.01 -0.73
CA LYS A 48 5.88 9.96 -1.48
C LYS A 48 6.22 8.53 -1.91
N LEU A 49 6.11 7.56 -1.01
CA LEU A 49 6.37 6.15 -1.33
C LEU A 49 5.38 5.59 -2.36
N CYS A 50 4.11 6.02 -2.31
CA CYS A 50 3.13 5.66 -3.33
C CYS A 50 3.50 6.21 -4.72
N GLU A 51 3.93 7.47 -4.80
CA GLU A 51 4.40 8.10 -6.03
C GLU A 51 5.65 7.39 -6.59
N GLU A 52 6.65 7.13 -5.73
CA GLU A 52 7.88 6.43 -6.12
C GLU A 52 7.62 5.02 -6.65
N ASN A 53 6.61 4.32 -6.11
CA ASN A 53 6.21 3.00 -6.58
C ASN A 53 5.15 3.06 -7.70
N SER A 54 4.75 4.25 -8.15
CA SER A 54 3.70 4.46 -9.17
C SER A 54 2.38 3.74 -8.84
N VAL A 55 1.97 3.75 -7.58
CA VAL A 55 0.74 3.11 -7.10
C VAL A 55 -0.26 4.13 -6.58
N PHE A 56 -1.55 3.83 -6.79
CA PHE A 56 -2.63 4.65 -6.23
C PHE A 56 -3.04 4.15 -4.84
N PRO A 57 -3.07 5.01 -3.82
CA PRO A 57 -3.51 4.63 -2.48
C PRO A 57 -5.04 4.53 -2.40
N GLY A 58 -5.58 3.31 -2.34
CA GLY A 58 -7.04 3.10 -2.29
C GLY A 58 -7.75 3.64 -1.04
N CYS A 59 -7.02 4.05 0.00
CA CYS A 59 -7.57 4.72 1.18
C CYS A 59 -7.68 6.25 1.04
N LYS A 60 -7.25 6.80 -0.11
CA LYS A 60 -7.35 8.22 -0.44
C LYS A 60 -8.19 8.33 -1.71
N ALA A 61 -9.23 9.15 -1.67
CA ALA A 61 -10.13 9.43 -2.78
C ALA A 61 -9.86 10.82 -3.32
#